data_AF-A0A497PLU5-F1
#
_entry.id   AF-A0A497PLU5-F1
#
_cell.length_a   1.000
_cell.length_b   1.000
_cell.length_c   1.000
_cell.angle_alpha   90.00
_cell.angle_beta   90.00
_cell.angle_gamma   90.00
#
_symmetry.space_group_name_H-M   'P 1'
#
loop_
_entity.id
_entity.type
_entity.pdbx_description
1 polymer ?
#
loop_
_entity_poly.entity_id
_entity_poly.type
_entity_poly.pdbx_seq_one_letter_code
_entity_poly.pdbx_strand_id
1 'polypeptide(L)'
;MERKSLYNLVGTLNQRFLFDKLIRMKWTCLKSFLLIEEYMKFLRKFRRITPDSLNGALFALVQGNISVVQTLDYNDTYIVLVTAAKPLLNNSQENVEIRHRPKTNKIKNDQLYDVTGLPCVDQIFTENMLKKLGPVRRCSALPKKSPWNLIEWGL
;
A
#
# COMPACT_ATOMS: atom_id res chain seq x y z
N MET A 1 2.82 -4.94 -0.38
CA MET A 1 2.39 -6.33 -0.11
C MET A 1 1.12 -6.26 0.71
N GLU A 2 0.10 -7.05 0.35
CA GLU A 2 -1.14 -7.16 1.12
C GLU A 2 -1.25 -8.60 1.67
N ARG A 3 -1.31 -8.76 2.99
CA ARG A 3 -1.58 -10.04 3.65
C ARG A 3 -3.07 -10.20 3.91
N LYS A 4 -3.65 -11.35 3.61
CA LYS A 4 -5.05 -11.64 3.92
C LYS A 4 -5.25 -13.11 4.30
N SER A 5 -5.94 -13.38 5.41
CA SER A 5 -6.43 -14.74 5.71
C SER A 5 -7.50 -15.13 4.69
N LEU A 6 -7.58 -16.42 4.38
CA LEU A 6 -8.62 -17.03 3.56
C LEU A 6 -10.04 -16.60 3.99
N TYR A 7 -10.32 -16.56 5.29
CA TYR A 7 -11.63 -16.15 5.81
C TYR A 7 -11.97 -14.69 5.42
N ASN A 8 -11.01 -13.79 5.60
CA ASN A 8 -11.16 -12.38 5.26
C ASN A 8 -11.23 -12.15 3.75
N LEU A 9 -10.51 -12.96 2.97
CA LEU A 9 -10.57 -12.92 1.51
C LEU A 9 -11.98 -13.28 1.03
N VAL A 10 -12.53 -14.40 1.51
CA VAL A 10 -13.92 -14.84 1.25
C VAL A 10 -14.91 -13.75 1.64
N GLY A 11 -14.81 -13.19 2.85
CA GLY A 11 -15.72 -12.13 3.30
C GLY A 11 -15.69 -10.86 2.44
N THR A 12 -14.58 -10.58 1.74
CA THR A 12 -14.40 -9.37 0.93
C THR A 12 -14.48 -9.60 -0.57
N LEU A 13 -14.59 -10.85 -1.03
CA LEU A 13 -14.70 -11.20 -2.45
C LEU A 13 -15.96 -10.62 -3.10
N ASN A 14 -17.08 -10.64 -2.37
CA ASN A 14 -18.33 -10.06 -2.84
C ASN A 14 -18.36 -8.53 -2.71
N GLN A 15 -17.32 -7.93 -2.13
CA GLN A 15 -17.21 -6.49 -1.94
C GLN A 15 -16.21 -5.93 -2.95
N ARG A 16 -16.58 -4.85 -3.66
CA ARG A 16 -15.67 -4.15 -4.59
C ARG A 16 -14.36 -3.67 -3.95
N PHE A 17 -14.36 -3.54 -2.62
CA PHE A 17 -13.24 -3.04 -1.83
C PHE A 17 -11.92 -3.83 -1.99
N LEU A 18 -11.97 -5.16 -2.14
CA LEU A 18 -10.75 -5.97 -2.29
C LEU A 18 -10.01 -5.58 -3.57
N PHE A 19 -10.73 -5.55 -4.70
CA PHE A 19 -10.16 -5.22 -6.00
C PHE A 19 -9.70 -3.75 -6.04
N ASP A 20 -10.51 -2.82 -5.51
CA ASP A 20 -10.13 -1.41 -5.45
C ASP A 20 -8.82 -1.20 -4.69
N LYS A 21 -8.64 -1.91 -3.57
CA LYS A 21 -7.41 -1.85 -2.78
C LYS A 21 -6.21 -2.42 -3.54
N LEU A 22 -6.37 -3.58 -4.19
CA LEU A 22 -5.29 -4.23 -4.94
C LEU A 22 -4.89 -3.45 -6.19
N ILE A 23 -5.87 -2.90 -6.91
CA ILE A 23 -5.64 -2.01 -8.05
C ILE A 23 -4.90 -0.77 -7.58
N ARG A 24 -5.35 -0.13 -6.49
CA ARG A 24 -4.65 1.04 -5.92
C ARG A 24 -3.20 0.70 -5.55
N MET A 25 -2.97 -0.45 -4.93
CA MET A 25 -1.63 -0.90 -4.56
C MET A 25 -0.73 -1.11 -5.79
N LYS A 26 -1.30 -1.61 -6.89
CA LYS A 26 -0.60 -1.73 -8.18
C LYS A 26 -0.16 -0.37 -8.74
N TRP A 27 -0.97 0.68 -8.57
CA TRP A 27 -0.61 2.03 -9.02
C TRP A 27 0.46 2.70 -8.15
N THR A 28 0.48 2.41 -6.84
CA THR A 28 1.41 3.06 -5.89
C THR A 28 2.72 2.32 -5.69
N CYS A 29 2.78 1.03 -6.01
CA CYS A 29 3.95 0.18 -5.73
C CYS A 29 4.46 -0.47 -7.01
N LEU A 30 5.78 -0.40 -7.24
CA LEU A 30 6.44 -1.02 -8.39
C LEU A 30 6.20 -2.54 -8.49
N LYS A 31 6.11 -3.23 -7.35
CA LYS A 31 5.80 -4.66 -7.25
C LYS A 31 4.71 -4.88 -6.20
N SER A 32 3.52 -5.24 -6.65
CA SER A 32 2.36 -5.52 -5.80
C SER A 32 2.01 -7.01 -5.84
N PHE A 33 1.90 -7.64 -4.69
CA PHE A 33 1.40 -9.02 -4.57
C PHE A 33 0.48 -9.18 -3.37
N LEU A 34 -0.45 -10.13 -3.48
CA LEU A 34 -1.36 -10.58 -2.44
C LEU A 34 -0.79 -11.87 -1.82
N LEU A 35 -0.69 -11.90 -0.50
CA LEU A 35 -0.33 -13.10 0.24
C LEU A 35 -1.59 -13.61 0.96
N ILE A 36 -2.02 -14.82 0.59
CA ILE A 36 -3.18 -15.49 1.17
C ILE A 36 -2.67 -16.53 2.16
N GLU A 37 -3.10 -16.39 3.41
CA GLU A 37 -2.82 -17.39 4.42
C GLU A 37 -3.95 -18.40 4.53
N GLU A 38 -3.58 -19.59 4.95
CA GLU A 38 -4.41 -20.77 5.15
C GLU A 38 -4.67 -21.57 3.87
N TYR A 39 -4.91 -22.86 4.09
CA TYR A 39 -5.07 -23.81 3.02
C TYR A 39 -6.43 -23.64 2.32
N MET A 40 -6.40 -23.44 0.99
CA MET A 40 -7.62 -23.27 0.19
C MET A 40 -8.61 -24.43 0.31
N LYS A 41 -8.22 -25.64 0.71
CA LYS A 41 -9.21 -26.72 0.91
C LYS A 41 -10.23 -26.40 2.03
N PHE A 42 -9.93 -25.46 2.94
CA PHE A 42 -10.88 -24.95 3.91
C PHE A 42 -12.03 -24.15 3.28
N LEU A 43 -11.95 -23.78 2.01
CA LEU A 43 -13.03 -23.10 1.28
C LEU A 43 -14.35 -23.87 1.29
N ARG A 44 -14.31 -25.20 1.32
CA ARG A 44 -15.52 -26.03 1.39
C ARG A 44 -16.33 -25.79 2.67
N LYS A 45 -15.72 -25.23 3.72
CA LYS A 45 -16.42 -24.87 4.95
C LYS A 45 -17.29 -23.62 4.79
N PHE A 46 -17.05 -22.79 3.76
CA PHE A 46 -17.81 -21.59 3.52
C PHE A 46 -19.03 -21.88 2.65
N ARG A 47 -20.23 -21.82 3.24
CA ARG A 47 -21.49 -22.07 2.52
C ARG A 47 -21.88 -20.98 1.51
N ARG A 48 -21.34 -19.77 1.66
CA ARG A 48 -21.79 -18.58 0.90
C ARG A 48 -21.01 -18.30 -0.38
N ILE A 49 -19.83 -18.92 -0.57
CA ILE A 49 -18.98 -18.66 -1.72
C ILE A 49 -18.66 -19.99 -2.40
N THR A 50 -18.91 -20.05 -3.69
CA THR A 50 -18.56 -21.23 -4.49
C THR A 50 -17.07 -21.25 -4.80
N PRO A 51 -16.46 -22.43 -4.93
CA PRO A 51 -15.06 -22.54 -5.37
C PRO A 51 -14.81 -21.82 -6.70
N ASP A 52 -15.78 -21.84 -7.61
CA ASP A 52 -15.67 -21.21 -8.92
C ASP A 52 -15.60 -19.68 -8.83
N SER A 53 -16.38 -19.07 -7.94
CA SER A 53 -16.33 -17.61 -7.70
C SER A 53 -14.95 -17.17 -7.22
N LEU A 54 -14.34 -17.95 -6.33
CA LEU A 54 -12.98 -17.66 -5.88
C LEU A 54 -11.97 -17.86 -7.01
N ASN A 55 -12.05 -18.98 -7.75
CA ASN A 55 -11.12 -19.25 -8.84
C ASN A 55 -11.20 -18.16 -9.92
N GLY A 56 -12.42 -17.70 -10.25
CA GLY A 56 -12.64 -16.58 -11.15
C GLY A 56 -12.02 -15.28 -10.62
N ALA A 57 -12.12 -15.01 -9.32
CA ALA A 57 -11.49 -13.86 -8.71
C ALA A 57 -9.95 -13.94 -8.69
N LEU A 58 -9.38 -15.10 -8.36
CA LEU A 58 -7.94 -15.33 -8.42
C LEU A 58 -7.43 -15.17 -9.87
N PHE A 59 -8.18 -15.69 -10.84
CA PHE A 59 -7.88 -15.52 -12.26
C PHE A 59 -7.92 -14.06 -12.68
N ALA A 60 -8.90 -13.28 -12.21
CA ALA A 60 -8.97 -11.84 -12.45
C ALA A 60 -7.77 -11.09 -11.85
N LEU A 61 -7.26 -11.50 -10.69
CA LEU A 61 -6.03 -10.94 -10.12
C LEU A 61 -4.80 -11.22 -10.99
N VAL A 62 -4.70 -12.45 -11.52
CA VAL A 62 -3.63 -12.84 -12.44
C VAL A 62 -3.69 -12.02 -13.72
N GLN A 63 -4.87 -11.88 -14.34
CA GLN A 63 -5.05 -10.98 -15.49
C GLN A 63 -4.69 -9.52 -15.17
N GLY A 64 -4.93 -9.10 -13.94
CA GLY A 64 -4.53 -7.80 -13.41
C GLY A 64 -3.03 -7.63 -13.16
N ASN A 65 -2.19 -8.62 -13.48
CA ASN A 65 -0.76 -8.67 -13.13
C ASN A 65 -0.49 -8.49 -11.64
N ILE A 66 -1.40 -8.98 -10.79
CA ILE A 66 -1.21 -9.01 -9.34
C ILE A 66 -0.83 -10.44 -8.96
N SER A 67 0.42 -10.63 -8.55
CA SER A 67 0.90 -11.94 -8.11
C SER A 67 0.19 -12.36 -6.83
N VAL A 68 -0.15 -13.64 -6.73
CA VAL A 68 -0.77 -14.24 -5.55
C VAL A 68 0.17 -15.31 -5.01
N VAL A 69 0.49 -15.23 -3.72
CA VAL A 69 1.29 -16.21 -2.99
C VAL A 69 0.40 -16.81 -1.90
N GLN A 70 0.42 -18.13 -1.77
CA GLN A 70 -0.34 -18.82 -0.73
C GLN A 70 0.60 -19.43 0.29
N THR A 71 0.23 -19.35 1.57
CA THR A 71 0.97 -19.92 2.69
C THR A 71 0.03 -20.69 3.61
N LEU A 72 0.55 -21.71 4.28
CA LEU A 72 -0.27 -22.60 5.11
C LEU A 72 -0.63 -21.97 6.46
N ASP A 73 0.35 -21.33 7.09
CA ASP A 73 0.23 -20.71 8.39
C ASP A 73 1.13 -19.47 8.50
N TYR A 74 1.12 -18.84 9.68
CA TYR A 74 1.93 -17.66 9.94
C TYR A 74 3.44 -17.93 9.87
N ASN A 75 3.89 -19.15 10.23
CA ASN A 75 5.30 -19.50 10.18
C ASN A 75 5.79 -19.60 8.73
N ASP A 76 4.99 -20.21 7.87
CA ASP A 76 5.22 -20.31 6.44
C ASP A 76 5.21 -18.91 5.80
N THR A 77 4.28 -18.03 6.19
CA THR A 77 4.31 -16.61 5.80
C THR A 77 5.61 -15.93 6.16
N TYR A 78 6.10 -16.12 7.39
CA TYR A 78 7.36 -15.55 7.84
C TYR A 78 8.54 -16.06 6.98
N ILE A 79 8.60 -17.37 6.75
CA ILE A 79 9.66 -18.00 5.94
C ILE A 79 9.65 -17.44 4.52
N VAL A 80 8.47 -17.36 3.89
CA VAL A 80 8.31 -16.79 2.55
C VAL A 80 8.78 -15.34 2.50
N LEU A 81 8.38 -14.50 3.46
CA LEU A 81 8.75 -13.09 3.49
C LEU A 81 10.25 -12.89 3.69
N VAL A 82 10.86 -13.59 4.64
CA VAL A 82 12.30 -13.52 4.88
C VAL A 82 13.08 -14.01 3.66
N THR A 83 12.62 -15.08 3.03
CA THR A 83 13.28 -15.67 1.86
C THR A 83 13.16 -14.76 0.64
N ALA A 84 12.02 -14.11 0.45
CA ALA A 84 11.82 -13.12 -0.61
C ALA A 84 12.62 -11.83 -0.37
N ALA A 85 12.79 -11.40 0.89
CA ALA A 85 13.52 -10.19 1.25
C ALA A 85 15.03 -10.31 1.07
N LYS A 86 15.63 -11.47 1.35
CA LYS A 86 17.08 -11.71 1.21
C LYS A 86 17.67 -11.30 -0.16
N PRO A 87 17.17 -11.80 -1.30
CA PRO A 87 17.69 -11.40 -2.60
C PRO A 87 17.35 -9.95 -2.95
N LEU A 88 16.25 -9.39 -2.42
CA LEU A 88 15.93 -7.97 -2.61
C LEU A 88 16.96 -7.08 -1.90
N LEU A 89 17.33 -7.43 -0.67
CA LEU A 89 18.33 -6.71 0.12
C LEU A 89 19.74 -6.83 -0.49
N ASN A 90 20.10 -8.02 -0.99
CA ASN A 90 21.41 -8.24 -1.59
C ASN A 90 21.57 -7.54 -2.96
N ASN A 91 20.47 -7.40 -3.72
CA ASN A 91 20.46 -6.72 -5.01
C ASN A 91 20.15 -5.22 -4.89
N SER A 92 19.60 -4.75 -3.77
CA SER A 92 19.37 -3.33 -3.54
C SER A 92 20.69 -2.66 -3.20
N GLN A 93 21.33 -2.08 -4.22
CA GLN A 93 22.30 -0.99 -4.04
C GLN A 93 21.61 0.34 -3.68
N GLU A 94 20.30 0.33 -3.42
CA GLU A 94 19.60 1.50 -2.90
C GLU A 94 20.12 1.79 -1.49
N ASN A 95 20.95 2.83 -1.39
CA ASN A 95 21.20 3.50 -0.12
C ASN A 95 19.83 3.82 0.47
N VAL A 96 19.45 3.12 1.54
CA VAL A 96 18.37 3.59 2.41
C VAL A 96 18.88 4.91 3.00
N GLU A 97 18.57 6.02 2.34
CA GLU A 97 18.87 7.34 2.86
C GLU A 97 17.99 7.54 4.09
N ILE A 98 18.54 7.21 5.24
CA ILE A 98 17.98 7.61 6.52
C ILE A 98 18.08 9.13 6.54
N ARG A 99 16.95 9.78 6.26
CA ARG A 99 16.88 11.22 6.19
C ARG A 99 17.25 11.81 7.55
N HIS A 100 18.43 12.42 7.64
CA HIS A 100 18.86 13.08 8.87
C HIS A 100 17.85 14.16 9.26
N ARG A 101 17.30 14.08 10.48
CA ARG A 101 16.45 15.13 11.03
C ARG A 101 17.33 16.18 11.71
N PRO A 102 17.51 17.37 11.13
CA PRO A 102 18.25 18.42 11.81
C PRO A 102 17.46 18.89 13.04
N LYS A 103 18.13 19.04 14.19
CA LYS A 103 17.53 19.69 15.36
C LYS A 103 17.35 21.17 15.04
N THR A 104 16.16 21.55 14.61
CA THR A 104 15.83 22.94 14.30
C THR A 104 14.84 23.50 15.31
N ASN A 105 15.06 24.73 15.76
CA ASN A 105 14.17 25.40 16.73
C ASN A 105 12.96 26.08 16.05
N LYS A 106 12.81 25.94 14.72
CA LYS A 106 11.76 26.62 13.94
C LYS A 106 10.71 25.61 13.49
N ILE A 107 9.47 25.83 13.93
CA ILE A 107 8.28 25.03 13.58
C ILE A 107 8.13 24.85 12.06
N LYS A 108 8.48 25.88 11.27
CA LYS A 108 8.40 25.83 9.80
C LYS A 108 9.33 24.77 9.20
N ASN A 109 10.53 24.59 9.77
CA ASN A 109 11.50 23.61 9.27
C ASN A 109 11.10 22.19 9.65
N ASP A 110 10.53 22.00 10.85
CA ASP A 110 9.92 20.72 11.23
C ASP A 110 8.76 20.38 10.30
N GLN A 111 7.86 21.32 10.02
CA GLN A 111 6.74 21.11 9.09
C GLN A 111 7.21 20.78 7.67
N LEU A 112 8.27 21.45 7.21
CA LEU A 112 8.90 21.14 5.92
C LEU A 112 9.47 19.72 5.91
N TYR A 113 10.19 19.35 6.97
CA TYR A 113 10.78 18.03 7.13
C TYR A 113 9.71 16.94 7.15
N ASP A 114 8.64 17.11 7.93
CA ASP A 114 7.59 16.11 8.04
C ASP A 114 6.86 15.88 6.70
N VAL A 115 6.56 16.96 5.97
CA VAL A 115 5.78 16.88 4.71
C VAL A 115 6.59 16.32 3.56
N THR A 116 7.86 16.73 3.39
CA THR A 116 8.73 16.15 2.35
C THR A 116 9.20 14.74 2.69
N GLY A 117 8.88 14.23 3.90
CA GLY A 117 9.06 12.82 4.23
C GLY A 117 7.98 11.91 3.63
N LEU A 118 6.94 12.51 3.03
CA LEU A 118 5.87 11.77 2.36
C LEU A 118 6.32 11.34 0.96
N PRO A 119 5.87 10.14 0.50
CA PRO A 119 6.20 9.67 -0.84
C PRO A 119 5.65 10.65 -1.90
N CYS A 120 6.47 10.94 -2.91
CA CYS A 120 6.15 11.83 -4.03
C CYS A 120 5.95 13.32 -3.65
N VAL A 121 6.53 13.79 -2.54
CA VAL A 121 6.39 15.18 -2.09
C VAL A 121 7.75 15.87 -1.96
N ASP A 122 7.99 16.87 -2.82
CA ASP A 122 9.25 17.61 -2.87
C ASP A 122 9.27 18.86 -1.97
N GLN A 123 10.48 19.37 -1.70
CA GLN A 123 10.66 20.58 -0.90
C GLN A 123 9.99 21.81 -1.53
N ILE A 124 10.14 22.00 -2.83
CA ILE A 124 9.53 23.13 -3.57
C ILE A 124 8.01 23.07 -3.46
N PHE A 125 7.44 21.88 -3.68
CA PHE A 125 6.01 21.64 -3.53
C PHE A 125 5.55 21.95 -2.10
N THR A 126 6.29 21.48 -1.10
CA THR A 126 5.98 21.71 0.32
C THR A 126 6.03 23.19 0.68
N GLU A 127 7.01 23.95 0.18
CA GLU A 127 7.08 25.40 0.41
C GLU A 127 5.90 26.13 -0.20
N ASN A 128 5.51 25.77 -1.43
CA ASN A 128 4.36 26.35 -2.12
C ASN A 128 3.05 25.99 -1.40
N MET A 129 2.93 24.74 -0.96
CA MET A 129 1.79 24.22 -0.21
C MET A 129 1.64 24.94 1.14
N LEU A 130 2.72 25.07 1.92
CA LEU A 130 2.71 25.77 3.21
C LEU A 130 2.45 27.28 3.05
N LYS A 131 2.89 27.90 1.95
CA LYS A 131 2.56 29.31 1.63
C LYS A 131 1.06 29.48 1.34
N LYS A 132 0.46 28.58 0.55
CA LYS A 132 -0.95 28.70 0.14
C LYS A 132 -1.94 28.26 1.22
N LEU A 133 -1.68 27.13 1.87
CA LEU A 133 -2.63 26.49 2.81
C LEU A 133 -2.33 26.83 4.28
N GLY A 134 -1.13 27.32 4.57
CA GLY A 134 -0.67 27.57 5.94
C GLY A 134 -0.18 26.28 6.62
N PRO A 135 -0.25 26.19 7.96
CA PRO A 135 0.36 25.10 8.71
C PRO A 135 -0.24 23.73 8.38
N VAL A 136 0.58 22.68 8.49
CA VAL A 136 0.24 21.29 8.13
C VAL A 136 -1.10 20.80 8.72
N ARG A 137 -1.44 21.22 9.95
CA ARG A 137 -2.72 20.87 10.60
C ARG A 137 -3.96 21.33 9.82
N ARG A 138 -3.85 22.42 9.06
CA ARG A 138 -4.94 22.92 8.20
C ARG A 138 -5.02 22.11 6.90
N CYS A 139 -3.90 21.58 6.42
CA CYS A 139 -3.84 20.73 5.23
C CYS A 139 -4.49 19.36 5.47
N SER A 140 -4.28 18.76 6.64
CA SER A 140 -4.92 17.48 7.01
C SER A 140 -6.42 17.59 7.29
N ALA A 141 -6.92 18.80 7.54
CA ALA A 141 -8.33 19.10 7.75
C ALA A 141 -9.11 19.35 6.44
N LEU A 142 -8.42 19.37 5.29
CA LEU A 142 -9.09 19.52 4.00
C LEU A 142 -9.91 18.26 3.69
N PRO A 143 -11.12 18.41 3.09
CA PRO A 143 -11.91 17.28 2.69
C PRO A 143 -11.12 16.42 1.70
N LYS A 144 -11.09 15.10 1.91
CA LYS A 144 -10.46 14.14 1.00
C LYS A 144 -11.19 14.17 -0.34
N LYS A 145 -10.80 15.09 -1.23
CA LYS A 145 -11.18 15.07 -2.64
C LYS A 145 -10.06 14.43 -3.46
N SER A 146 -10.46 13.93 -4.62
CA SER A 146 -9.65 13.23 -5.62
C SER A 146 -8.21 13.76 -5.75
N PRO A 147 -7.18 12.88 -5.88
CA PRO A 147 -5.77 13.29 -5.98
C PRO A 147 -5.45 14.18 -7.19
N TRP A 148 -6.38 14.32 -8.13
CA TRP A 148 -6.23 15.09 -9.36
C TRP A 148 -6.45 16.61 -9.20
N ASN A 149 -6.94 17.08 -8.04
CA ASN A 149 -7.26 18.50 -7.85
C ASN A 149 -6.06 19.35 -7.39
N LEU A 150 -4.88 18.80 -7.16
CA LEU A 150 -3.71 19.62 -6.76
C LEU A 150 -3.26 20.59 -7.88
N ILE A 151 -3.50 20.23 -9.14
CA ILE A 151 -3.27 21.09 -10.31
C ILE A 151 -4.30 22.24 -10.38
N GLU A 152 -5.57 22.01 -9.98
CA GLU A 152 -6.60 23.06 -9.93
C GLU A 152 -6.30 24.14 -8.87
N TRP A 153 -5.47 23.82 -7.88
CA TRP A 153 -4.99 24.76 -6.86
C TRP A 153 -3.72 25.49 -7.31
N GLY A 154 -3.24 25.24 -8.53
CA GLY A 154 -2.04 25.82 -9.13
C GLY A 154 -0.76 25.52 -8.35
N LEU A 155 -0.69 24.37 -7.68
CA LEU A 155 0.48 23.91 -6.92
C LEU A 155 1.44 23.10 -7.80
#